data_AF-A0A1B3LVQ0-F1
#
_entry.id   AF-A0A1B3LVQ0-F1
#
_cell.length_a   1.000
_cell.length_b   1.000
_cell.length_c   1.000
_cell.angle_alpha   90.00
_cell.angle_beta   90.00
_cell.angle_gamma   90.00
#
_symmetry.space_group_name_H-M   'P 1'
#
loop_
_entity.id
_entity.type
_entity.pdbx_description
1 polymer ?
#
loop_
_entity_poly.entity_id
_entity_poly.type
_entity_poly.pdbx_seq_one_letter_code
_entity_poly.pdbx_strand_id
1 'polypeptide(L)'
;MSQVTTSQLPWRAPLLTVLLLACSSVAMAQWQWVDSTGRKVFSDTPPPASIPDKSILKKPGSGMAPPAVTAEPAATAAATAAPAAPQIPARDTELEAKKKQAEQAEEARKKAEAEHVAKARADNCERARKAKITMDSGVRLATTNAKGEREIMDDKAKAAETQRMEGIIRNDCGPLPKQ
;
A
#
# COMPACT_ATOMS: atom_id res chain seq x y z
N MET A 1 64.15 8.49 20.03
CA MET A 1 63.26 9.65 19.76
C MET A 1 61.90 9.07 19.42
N SER A 2 61.13 8.66 20.43
CA SER A 2 60.15 9.47 21.18
C SER A 2 58.91 9.72 20.32
N GLN A 3 57.89 8.87 20.50
CA GLN A 3 56.59 9.17 21.16
C GLN A 3 55.69 9.99 20.20
N VAL A 4 54.37 9.76 20.07
CA VAL A 4 53.39 9.80 21.16
C VAL A 4 52.15 8.99 20.74
N THR A 5 51.77 8.05 21.60
CA THR A 5 50.41 7.54 21.72
C THR A 5 49.55 8.64 22.33
N THR A 6 48.57 9.20 21.61
CA THR A 6 47.57 10.09 22.21
C THR A 6 46.19 9.49 22.04
N SER A 7 45.80 8.75 23.08
CA SER A 7 44.41 8.47 23.41
C SER A 7 43.71 9.78 23.81
N GLN A 8 42.37 9.74 23.84
CA GLN A 8 41.41 10.73 24.34
C GLN A 8 40.85 11.73 23.32
N LEU A 9 39.58 11.51 22.96
CA LEU A 9 38.55 12.55 23.11
C LEU A 9 37.17 11.84 23.28
N PRO A 10 36.82 11.36 24.49
CA PRO A 10 35.58 10.63 24.77
C PRO A 10 34.31 11.51 24.73
N TRP A 11 34.41 12.76 24.27
CA TRP A 11 33.31 13.74 24.30
C TRP A 11 32.55 13.91 22.98
N ARG A 12 32.93 13.19 21.92
CA ARG A 12 32.12 13.14 20.68
C ARG A 12 30.98 12.13 20.74
N ALA A 13 31.08 11.16 21.66
CA ALA A 13 30.06 10.14 21.85
C ALA A 13 28.72 10.66 22.42
N PRO A 14 28.68 11.50 23.48
CA PRO A 14 27.39 11.87 24.09
C PRO A 14 26.52 12.74 23.18
N LEU A 15 27.11 13.58 22.32
CA LEU A 15 26.37 14.50 21.45
C LEU A 15 25.64 13.78 20.31
N LEU A 16 26.21 12.69 19.79
CA LEU A 16 25.56 11.85 18.78
C LEU A 16 24.44 10.99 19.38
N THR A 17 24.60 10.49 20.60
CA THR A 17 23.52 9.77 21.31
C THR A 17 22.34 10.66 21.68
N VAL A 18 22.55 11.93 22.06
CA VAL A 18 21.45 12.86 22.36
C VAL A 18 20.68 13.25 21.09
N LEU A 19 21.37 13.41 19.95
CA LEU A 19 20.71 13.69 18.67
C LEU A 19 19.91 12.49 18.13
N LEU A 20 20.37 11.25 18.34
CA LEU A 20 19.60 10.05 17.98
C LEU A 20 18.35 9.86 18.87
N LEU A 21 18.39 10.28 20.13
CA LEU A 21 17.26 10.11 21.06
C LEU A 21 16.11 11.10 20.79
N ALA A 22 16.38 12.24 20.15
CA ALA A 22 15.39 13.27 19.83
C ALA A 22 14.41 12.88 18.68
N CYS A 23 14.71 11.83 17.90
CA CYS A 23 13.85 11.37 16.81
C CYS A 23 12.78 10.33 17.22
N SER A 24 12.67 9.97 18.50
CA SER A 24 11.75 8.91 18.96
C SER A 24 10.29 9.38 19.19
N SER A 25 9.93 10.57 18.74
CA SER A 25 8.63 11.19 18.97
C SER A 25 7.63 10.93 17.84
N VAL A 26 7.55 9.71 17.32
CA VAL A 26 6.37 9.33 16.51
C VAL A 26 5.30 8.91 17.51
N ALA A 27 4.48 9.88 17.93
CA ALA A 27 3.23 9.61 18.61
C ALA A 27 2.31 8.89 17.60
N MET A 28 2.50 7.58 17.48
CA MET A 28 1.66 6.70 16.69
C MET A 28 0.27 6.73 17.32
N ALA A 29 -0.60 7.33 16.56
CA ALA A 29 -2.00 7.50 16.76
C ALA A 29 -2.70 6.12 16.71
N GLN A 30 -2.45 5.26 17.71
CA GLN A 30 -2.91 3.88 17.71
C GLN A 30 -4.42 3.81 17.94
N TRP A 31 -5.14 3.34 16.93
CA TRP A 31 -6.53 2.95 17.04
C TRP A 31 -6.65 1.64 17.80
N GLN A 32 -7.69 1.54 18.61
CA GLN A 32 -8.05 0.31 19.30
C GLN A 32 -9.52 0.06 19.10
N TRP A 33 -9.89 -1.13 18.61
CA TRP A 33 -11.28 -1.53 18.46
C TRP A 33 -11.52 -3.02 18.71
N VAL A 34 -12.77 -3.42 18.86
CA VAL A 34 -13.20 -4.83 18.95
C VAL A 34 -13.67 -5.30 17.58
N ASP A 35 -13.11 -6.41 17.08
CA ASP A 35 -13.51 -7.04 15.83
C ASP A 35 -14.82 -7.84 15.95
N SER A 36 -15.34 -8.34 14.82
CA SER A 36 -16.56 -9.16 14.79
C SER A 36 -16.45 -10.49 15.54
N THR A 37 -15.22 -10.91 15.85
CA THR A 37 -14.92 -12.12 16.63
C THR A 37 -14.76 -11.83 18.13
N GLY A 38 -14.98 -10.58 18.56
CA GLY A 38 -14.88 -10.15 19.95
C GLY A 38 -13.44 -9.90 20.44
N ARG A 39 -12.45 -9.89 19.54
CA ARG A 39 -11.04 -9.67 19.88
C ARG A 39 -10.68 -8.19 19.77
N LYS A 40 -9.82 -7.73 20.67
CA LYS A 40 -9.29 -6.35 20.65
C LYS A 40 -8.16 -6.28 19.61
N VAL A 41 -8.32 -5.41 18.62
CA VAL A 41 -7.36 -5.15 17.54
C VAL A 41 -6.78 -3.75 17.74
N PHE A 42 -5.46 -3.64 17.60
CA PHE A 42 -4.72 -2.38 17.66
C PHE A 42 -4.11 -2.11 16.28
N SER A 43 -4.30 -0.91 15.75
CA SER A 43 -3.88 -0.55 14.39
C SER A 43 -3.54 0.93 14.30
N ASP A 44 -2.55 1.28 13.50
CA ASP A 44 -2.23 2.69 13.20
C ASP A 44 -3.10 3.27 12.08
N THR A 45 -3.85 2.42 11.39
CA THR A 45 -4.83 2.78 10.35
C THR A 45 -6.25 2.77 10.95
N PRO A 46 -7.15 3.70 10.55
CA PRO A 46 -8.52 3.73 11.05
C PRO A 46 -9.27 2.40 10.83
N PRO A 47 -10.21 2.03 11.72
CA PRO A 47 -11.00 0.82 11.59
C PRO A 47 -11.81 0.82 10.28
N PRO A 48 -11.94 -0.34 9.60
CA PRO A 48 -12.82 -0.46 8.45
C PRO A 48 -14.29 -0.24 8.87
N ALA A 49 -15.13 0.23 7.95
CA ALA A 49 -16.54 0.60 8.21
C ALA A 49 -17.43 -0.56 8.70
N SER A 50 -16.94 -1.79 8.66
CA SER A 50 -17.58 -2.97 9.24
C SER A 50 -17.53 -3.00 10.77
N ILE A 51 -16.69 -2.18 11.40
CA ILE A 51 -16.56 -2.08 12.86
C ILE A 51 -17.47 -0.97 13.38
N PRO A 52 -18.46 -1.26 14.24
CA PRO A 52 -19.33 -0.26 14.83
C PRO A 52 -18.56 0.75 15.68
N ASP A 53 -18.99 2.03 15.69
CA ASP A 53 -18.34 3.08 16.48
C ASP A 53 -18.26 2.76 17.98
N LYS A 54 -19.27 2.05 18.52
CA LYS A 54 -19.29 1.55 19.90
C LYS A 54 -18.18 0.54 20.23
N SER A 55 -17.59 -0.08 19.22
CA SER A 55 -16.49 -1.03 19.36
C SER A 55 -15.14 -0.34 19.27
N ILE A 56 -15.06 0.96 18.99
CA ILE A 56 -13.82 1.74 18.94
C ILE A 56 -13.52 2.24 20.35
N LEU A 57 -12.50 1.66 20.99
CA LEU A 57 -12.08 2.03 22.34
C LEU A 57 -11.14 3.23 22.34
N LYS A 58 -10.32 3.41 21.31
CA LYS A 58 -9.34 4.50 21.25
C LYS A 58 -9.23 5.05 19.84
N LYS A 59 -9.40 6.37 19.73
CA LYS A 59 -9.26 7.15 18.50
C LYS A 59 -8.17 8.20 18.69
N PRO A 60 -7.16 8.26 17.82
CA PRO A 60 -6.18 9.34 17.84
C PRO A 60 -6.81 10.69 17.49
N GLY A 61 -6.47 11.72 18.25
CA GLY A 61 -7.03 13.08 18.10
C GLY A 61 -8.25 13.38 18.97
N SER A 62 -8.77 12.40 19.74
CA SER A 62 -9.69 12.70 20.84
C SER A 62 -8.88 13.16 22.05
N GLY A 63 -8.57 14.45 22.07
CA GLY A 63 -8.24 15.13 23.31
C GLY A 63 -9.44 15.04 24.25
N MET A 64 -9.19 14.48 25.42
CA MET A 64 -9.92 14.65 26.68
C MET A 64 -11.01 15.74 26.65
N ALA A 65 -12.28 15.35 26.58
CA ALA A 65 -13.33 16.11 27.24
C ALA A 65 -13.44 15.54 28.67
N PRO A 66 -13.27 16.36 29.73
CA PRO A 66 -13.25 15.85 31.10
C PRO A 66 -14.62 15.24 31.45
N PRO A 67 -14.67 14.17 32.26
CA PRO A 67 -15.93 13.74 32.85
C PRO A 67 -16.40 14.84 33.81
N ALA A 68 -17.50 15.51 33.46
CA ALA A 68 -18.29 16.22 34.44
C ALA A 68 -18.84 15.17 35.41
N VAL A 69 -18.23 15.11 36.59
CA VAL A 69 -18.80 14.52 37.80
C VAL A 69 -20.12 15.23 38.08
N THR A 70 -21.21 14.47 38.08
CA THR A 70 -22.36 14.80 38.93
C THR A 70 -22.98 13.49 39.38
N ALA A 71 -23.02 13.33 40.70
CA ALA A 71 -23.64 12.23 41.40
C ALA A 71 -25.17 12.42 41.47
N GLU A 72 -25.87 11.27 41.49
CA GLU A 72 -27.22 11.03 42.06
C GLU A 72 -28.45 11.78 41.49
N PRO A 73 -29.71 11.36 41.77
CA PRO A 73 -30.20 10.23 42.56
C PRO A 73 -31.30 9.38 41.88
N ALA A 74 -31.82 8.45 42.69
CA ALA A 74 -32.92 7.54 42.48
C ALA A 74 -34.16 8.08 41.73
N ALA A 75 -34.85 7.12 41.11
CA ALA A 75 -36.08 7.26 40.36
C ALA A 75 -37.29 7.71 41.18
N THR A 76 -38.08 8.63 40.62
CA THR A 76 -39.55 8.83 40.64
C THR A 76 -39.79 10.25 40.09
N ALA A 77 -40.77 10.60 39.25
CA ALA A 77 -41.96 9.95 38.76
C ALA A 77 -42.40 10.62 37.43
N ALA A 78 -43.04 9.82 36.58
CA ALA A 78 -44.23 10.11 35.77
C ALA A 78 -44.37 11.41 34.95
N ALA A 79 -44.46 11.27 33.61
CA ALA A 79 -45.65 11.66 32.83
C ALA A 79 -45.42 11.49 31.30
N THR A 80 -46.18 10.57 30.71
CA THR A 80 -46.99 10.75 29.50
C THR A 80 -46.34 10.89 28.10
N ALA A 81 -46.67 9.88 27.28
CA ALA A 81 -46.97 9.90 25.83
C ALA A 81 -45.92 10.37 24.81
N ALA A 82 -45.36 9.41 24.07
CA ALA A 82 -45.72 9.11 22.66
C ALA A 82 -44.59 8.28 22.00
N PRO A 83 -44.91 7.32 21.11
CA PRO A 83 -43.90 6.48 20.47
C PRO A 83 -43.20 7.26 19.36
N ALA A 84 -41.91 7.56 19.55
CA ALA A 84 -41.08 8.06 18.44
C ALA A 84 -40.82 6.90 17.47
N ALA A 85 -41.48 6.97 16.32
CA ALA A 85 -41.30 6.10 15.18
C ALA A 85 -39.83 6.03 14.71
N PRO A 86 -39.44 4.97 13.97
CA PRO A 86 -38.05 4.67 13.65
C PRO A 86 -37.47 5.74 12.72
N GLN A 87 -36.44 6.46 13.16
CA GLN A 87 -35.64 7.31 12.29
C GLN A 87 -34.70 6.44 11.44
N ILE A 88 -35.26 5.76 10.44
CA ILE A 88 -34.54 4.98 9.42
C ILE A 88 -35.06 5.38 8.03
N PRO A 89 -34.75 6.61 7.56
CA PRO A 89 -34.60 6.76 6.11
C PRO A 89 -33.39 7.59 5.67
N ALA A 90 -32.83 8.45 6.54
CA ALA A 90 -31.73 9.36 6.17
C ALA A 90 -30.35 8.66 6.12
N ARG A 91 -30.18 7.54 6.84
CA ARG A 91 -28.95 6.74 6.81
C ARG A 91 -28.81 5.89 5.55
N ASP A 92 -29.91 5.45 4.95
CA ASP A 92 -29.88 4.62 3.73
C ASP A 92 -29.48 5.42 2.50
N THR A 93 -29.91 6.68 2.37
CA THR A 93 -29.53 7.53 1.22
C THR A 93 -28.04 7.87 1.19
N GLU A 94 -27.42 8.11 2.36
CA GLU A 94 -25.98 8.35 2.48
C GLU A 94 -25.16 7.07 2.20
N LEU A 95 -25.66 5.90 2.63
CA LEU A 95 -25.03 4.61 2.35
C LEU A 95 -25.12 4.23 0.86
N GLU A 96 -26.25 4.48 0.21
CA GLU A 96 -26.41 4.27 -1.23
C GLU A 96 -25.52 5.23 -2.05
N ALA A 97 -25.41 6.49 -1.63
CA ALA A 97 -24.51 7.45 -2.27
C ALA A 97 -23.04 7.01 -2.15
N LYS A 98 -22.62 6.53 -0.97
CA LYS A 98 -21.26 6.00 -0.76
C LYS A 98 -21.00 4.72 -1.54
N LYS A 99 -21.99 3.82 -1.67
CA LYS A 99 -21.89 2.61 -2.52
C LYS A 99 -21.70 2.99 -3.99
N LYS A 100 -22.50 3.91 -4.52
CA LYS A 100 -22.37 4.40 -5.90
C LYS A 100 -21.01 5.06 -6.16
N GLN A 101 -20.50 5.85 -5.22
CA GLN A 101 -19.16 6.44 -5.32
C GLN A 101 -18.06 5.38 -5.31
N ALA A 102 -18.17 4.35 -4.45
CA ALA A 102 -17.22 3.24 -4.40
C ALA A 102 -17.25 2.41 -5.69
N GLU A 103 -18.43 2.12 -6.24
CA GLU A 103 -18.58 1.40 -7.51
C GLU A 103 -17.98 2.18 -8.69
N GLN A 104 -18.21 3.49 -8.77
CA GLN A 104 -17.62 4.35 -9.79
C GLN A 104 -16.09 4.43 -9.65
N ALA A 105 -15.57 4.51 -8.42
CA ALA A 105 -14.14 4.51 -8.17
C ALA A 105 -13.49 3.18 -8.57
N GLU A 106 -14.13 2.05 -8.24
CA GLU A 106 -13.65 0.71 -8.64
C GLU A 106 -13.72 0.51 -10.16
N GLU A 107 -14.77 0.99 -10.83
CA GLU A 107 -14.85 0.91 -12.29
C GLU A 107 -13.78 1.78 -12.97
N ALA A 108 -13.54 3.00 -12.45
CA ALA A 108 -12.48 3.87 -12.93
C ALA A 108 -11.09 3.24 -12.73
N ARG A 109 -10.85 2.62 -11.57
CA ARG A 109 -9.61 1.87 -11.30
C ARG A 109 -9.43 0.70 -12.25
N LYS A 110 -10.47 -0.12 -12.49
CA LYS A 110 -10.41 -1.24 -13.43
C LYS A 110 -10.11 -0.79 -14.86
N LYS A 111 -10.70 0.32 -15.31
CA LYS A 111 -10.41 0.90 -16.63
C LYS A 111 -8.97 1.36 -16.73
N ALA A 112 -8.48 2.11 -15.73
CA ALA A 112 -7.10 2.57 -15.70
C ALA A 112 -6.09 1.41 -15.66
N GLU A 113 -6.35 0.37 -14.87
CA GLU A 113 -5.51 -0.83 -14.80
C GLU A 113 -5.52 -1.60 -16.13
N ALA A 114 -6.70 -1.75 -16.77
CA ALA A 114 -6.81 -2.39 -18.08
C ALA A 114 -6.04 -1.63 -19.17
N GLU A 115 -6.13 -0.29 -19.19
CA GLU A 115 -5.36 0.56 -20.12
C GLU A 115 -3.86 0.47 -19.87
N HIS A 116 -3.43 0.45 -18.60
CA HIS A 116 -2.03 0.29 -18.24
C HIS A 116 -1.47 -1.06 -18.72
N VAL A 117 -2.22 -2.15 -18.50
CA VAL A 117 -1.84 -3.48 -18.96
C VAL A 117 -1.84 -3.56 -20.49
N ALA A 118 -2.83 -2.95 -21.16
CA ALA A 118 -2.88 -2.89 -22.62
C ALA A 118 -1.62 -2.24 -23.20
N LYS A 119 -1.25 -1.08 -22.63
CA LYS A 119 -0.07 -0.32 -23.06
C LYS A 119 1.21 -1.10 -22.81
N ALA A 120 1.37 -1.68 -21.61
CA ALA A 120 2.55 -2.48 -21.29
C ALA A 120 2.73 -3.67 -22.25
N ARG A 121 1.63 -4.35 -22.62
CA ARG A 121 1.67 -5.46 -23.60
C ARG A 121 2.01 -4.97 -25.00
N ALA A 122 1.44 -3.86 -25.45
CA ALA A 122 1.79 -3.27 -26.74
C ALA A 122 3.28 -2.92 -26.82
N ASP A 123 3.82 -2.28 -25.77
CA ASP A 123 5.24 -1.92 -25.69
C ASP A 123 6.15 -3.17 -25.66
N ASN A 124 5.77 -4.19 -24.88
CA ASN A 124 6.48 -5.48 -24.86
C ASN A 124 6.50 -6.14 -26.24
N CYS A 125 5.35 -6.17 -26.92
CA CYS A 125 5.23 -6.73 -28.26
C CYS A 125 6.17 -6.02 -29.24
N GLU A 126 6.16 -4.69 -29.26
CA GLU A 126 7.02 -3.91 -30.16
C GLU A 126 8.50 -4.20 -29.90
N ARG A 127 8.92 -4.19 -28.63
CA ARG A 127 10.30 -4.51 -28.25
C ARG A 127 10.70 -5.93 -28.64
N ALA A 128 9.84 -6.91 -28.37
CA ALA A 128 10.12 -8.31 -28.70
C ALA A 128 10.22 -8.52 -30.22
N ARG A 129 9.36 -7.88 -31.01
CA ARG A 129 9.44 -7.92 -32.49
C ARG A 129 10.76 -7.33 -32.99
N LYS A 130 11.16 -6.15 -32.50
CA LYS A 130 12.42 -5.51 -32.88
C LYS A 130 13.62 -6.38 -32.49
N ALA A 131 13.64 -6.91 -31.27
CA ALA A 131 14.68 -7.80 -30.80
C ALA A 131 14.78 -9.07 -31.66
N LYS A 132 13.66 -9.70 -32.01
CA LYS A 132 13.64 -10.87 -32.90
C LYS A 132 14.22 -10.55 -34.28
N ILE A 133 13.85 -9.41 -34.89
CA ILE A 133 14.44 -8.98 -36.17
C ILE A 133 15.97 -8.86 -36.05
N THR A 134 16.48 -8.31 -34.95
CA THR A 134 17.92 -8.24 -34.70
C THR A 134 18.56 -9.62 -34.59
N MET A 135 17.95 -10.57 -33.88
CA MET A 135 18.46 -11.94 -33.77
C MET A 135 18.49 -12.65 -35.14
N ASP A 136 17.46 -12.42 -35.95
CA ASP A 136 17.26 -13.04 -37.27
C ASP A 136 18.10 -12.37 -38.39
N SER A 137 18.59 -11.15 -38.17
CA SER A 137 19.34 -10.37 -39.18
C SER A 137 20.72 -10.93 -39.56
N GLY A 138 21.19 -11.98 -38.88
CA GLY A 138 22.50 -12.58 -39.13
C GLY A 138 23.69 -11.78 -38.62
N VAL A 139 23.48 -10.62 -38.00
CA VAL A 139 24.55 -9.84 -37.39
C VAL A 139 25.18 -10.58 -36.19
N ARG A 140 26.49 -10.36 -35.98
CA ARG A 140 27.17 -10.80 -34.78
C ARG A 140 26.77 -9.90 -33.62
N LEU A 141 26.23 -10.50 -32.57
CA LEU A 141 25.84 -9.81 -31.36
C LEU A 141 26.88 -10.06 -30.28
N ALA A 142 27.28 -9.00 -29.59
CA ALA A 142 28.23 -9.09 -28.49
C ALA A 142 27.49 -8.81 -27.18
N THR A 143 27.64 -9.70 -26.20
CA THR A 143 27.13 -9.55 -24.85
C THR A 143 28.29 -9.23 -23.92
N THR A 144 27.98 -8.63 -22.78
CA THR A 144 28.96 -8.48 -21.70
C THR A 144 28.73 -9.60 -20.70
N ASN A 145 29.77 -10.38 -20.44
CA ASN A 145 29.69 -11.48 -19.48
C ASN A 145 29.84 -10.98 -18.03
N ALA A 146 29.73 -11.89 -17.06
CA ALA A 146 29.81 -11.56 -15.63
C ALA A 146 31.16 -10.93 -15.21
N LYS A 147 32.21 -11.06 -16.03
CA LYS A 147 33.53 -10.48 -15.78
C LYS A 147 33.71 -9.10 -16.42
N GLY A 148 32.69 -8.59 -17.12
CA GLY A 148 32.74 -7.30 -17.82
C GLY A 148 33.40 -7.38 -19.20
N GLU A 149 33.78 -8.56 -19.67
CA GLU A 149 34.38 -8.74 -21.00
C GLU A 149 33.29 -8.86 -22.07
N ARG A 150 33.59 -8.39 -23.29
CA ARG A 150 32.71 -8.56 -24.44
C ARG A 150 32.91 -9.94 -25.04
N GLU A 151 31.87 -10.77 -25.05
CA GLU A 151 31.85 -12.05 -25.74
C GLU A 151 30.86 -12.00 -26.91
N ILE A 152 31.12 -12.79 -27.95
CA ILE A 152 30.17 -12.94 -29.04
C ILE A 152 29.13 -13.96 -28.64
N MET A 153 27.86 -13.61 -28.78
CA MET A 153 26.76 -14.52 -28.52
C MET A 153 26.84 -15.70 -29.48
N ASP A 154 26.96 -16.89 -28.91
CA ASP A 154 26.99 -18.14 -29.66
C ASP A 154 25.61 -18.50 -30.25
N ASP A 155 25.58 -19.45 -31.19
CA ASP A 155 24.36 -19.83 -31.88
C ASP A 155 23.30 -20.43 -30.95
N LYS A 156 23.72 -21.10 -29.88
CA LYS A 156 22.80 -21.67 -28.88
C LYS A 156 22.14 -20.56 -28.07
N ALA A 157 22.89 -19.56 -27.64
CA ALA A 157 22.40 -18.38 -26.95
C ALA A 157 21.47 -17.55 -27.85
N LYS A 158 21.83 -17.36 -29.14
CA LYS A 158 20.95 -16.75 -30.13
C LYS A 158 19.63 -17.50 -30.27
N ALA A 159 19.66 -18.82 -30.41
CA ALA A 159 18.45 -19.64 -30.53
C ALA A 159 17.56 -19.54 -29.28
N ALA A 160 18.15 -19.57 -28.08
CA ALA A 160 17.42 -19.41 -26.83
C ALA A 160 16.77 -18.01 -26.70
N GLU A 161 17.48 -16.96 -27.10
CA GLU A 161 16.94 -15.60 -27.12
C GLU A 161 15.79 -15.47 -28.12
N THR A 162 15.94 -16.02 -29.33
CA THR A 162 14.88 -16.05 -30.34
C THR A 162 13.63 -16.74 -29.82
N GLN A 163 13.77 -17.91 -29.17
CA GLN A 163 12.63 -18.62 -28.58
C GLN A 163 11.95 -17.80 -27.47
N ARG A 164 12.73 -17.09 -26.64
CA ARG A 164 12.18 -16.19 -25.62
C ARG A 164 11.37 -15.06 -26.25
N MET A 165 11.92 -14.42 -27.29
CA MET A 165 11.23 -13.33 -28.00
C MET A 165 9.94 -13.83 -28.68
N GLU A 166 9.96 -15.03 -29.27
CA GLU A 166 8.76 -15.66 -29.85
C GLU A 166 7.69 -15.94 -28.80
N GLY A 167 8.09 -16.37 -27.60
CA GLY A 167 7.17 -16.53 -26.46
C GLY A 167 6.51 -15.21 -26.06
N ILE A 168 7.29 -14.13 -25.95
CA ILE A 168 6.75 -12.80 -25.63
C ILE A 168 5.83 -12.32 -26.75
N ILE A 169 6.22 -12.46 -28.01
CA ILE A 169 5.39 -12.09 -29.16
C ILE A 169 4.06 -12.85 -29.12
N ARG A 170 4.09 -14.16 -28.87
CA ARG A 170 2.87 -14.97 -28.77
C ARG A 170 1.95 -14.49 -27.65
N ASN A 171 2.52 -14.09 -26.52
CA ASN A 171 1.77 -13.69 -25.35
C ASN A 171 1.28 -12.24 -25.41
N ASP A 172 2.02 -11.31 -26.01
CA ASP A 172 1.78 -9.88 -25.86
C ASP A 172 1.35 -9.16 -27.15
N CYS A 173 1.54 -9.77 -28.33
CA CYS A 173 1.19 -9.14 -29.62
C CYS A 173 -0.27 -9.30 -30.08
N GLY A 174 -1.13 -9.84 -29.22
CA GLY A 174 -2.56 -10.05 -29.50
C GLY A 174 -3.46 -9.18 -28.63
N PRO A 175 -4.79 -9.24 -28.85
CA PRO A 175 -5.76 -8.56 -28.00
C PRO A 175 -5.59 -8.94 -26.51
N LEU A 176 -6.09 -8.09 -25.61
CA LEU A 176 -6.12 -8.40 -24.18
C LEU A 176 -6.87 -9.72 -23.94
N PRO A 177 -6.25 -10.72 -23.28
CA PRO A 177 -6.99 -11.90 -22.86
C PRO A 177 -8.12 -11.43 -21.95
N LYS A 178 -9.32 -11.96 -22.19
CA LYS A 178 -10.46 -11.68 -21.32
C LYS A 178 -10.12 -12.28 -19.95
N GLN A 179 -10.04 -11.41 -18.94
CA GLN A 179 -9.92 -11.78 -17.52
C GLN A 179 -11.26 -12.31 -17.03
#